data_AF-A0A3S0CBV3-F1
#
_entry.id   AF-A0A3S0CBV3-F1
#
_cell.length_a   1.000
_cell.length_b   1.000
_cell.length_c   1.000
_cell.angle_alpha   90.00
_cell.angle_beta   90.00
_cell.angle_gamma   90.00
#
_symmetry.space_group_name_H-M   'P 1'
#
loop_
_entity.id
_entity.type
_entity.pdbx_description
1 polymer ?
#
loop_
_entity_poly.entity_id
_entity_poly.type
_entity_poly.pdbx_seq_one_letter_code
_entity_poly.pdbx_strand_id
1 'polypeptide(L)'
;MGFFDDLANMVLTQPTAGMQLSPDQQRAIALSQLATATDVTGKLIGAYSHYQYGQQAAAADEFQAAQLRQNAGQAQAAAQHDAYEVDKQSQYVASAALAAAAGSGGGASDPTVVNIMARNAGEGAYRKALALYQGDDRARLMNMQADAKEFEGQNIKANSNEVATSQLLAAGTAGIMGMAQTGGLYSRFGRGGPGATTG
;
A
#
# COMPACT_ATOMS: atom_id res chain seq x y z
N MET A 1 -15.99 -26.89 -19.56
CA MET A 1 -16.88 -27.22 -18.43
C MET A 1 -16.20 -26.70 -17.19
N GLY A 2 -16.65 -25.55 -16.69
CA GLY A 2 -15.92 -24.78 -15.68
C GLY A 2 -16.03 -25.44 -14.30
N PHE A 3 -15.04 -25.22 -13.44
CA PHE A 3 -15.05 -25.59 -12.03
C PHE A 3 -16.38 -25.21 -11.32
N PHE A 4 -17.02 -24.13 -11.76
CA PHE A 4 -18.33 -23.68 -11.27
C PHE A 4 -19.51 -24.56 -11.73
N ASP A 5 -19.48 -25.16 -12.92
CA ASP A 5 -20.50 -26.14 -13.37
C ASP A 5 -20.40 -27.44 -12.58
N ASP A 6 -19.17 -27.85 -12.25
CA ASP A 6 -18.91 -29.10 -11.54
C ASP A 6 -19.29 -28.98 -10.04
N LEU A 7 -19.08 -27.81 -9.44
CA LEU A 7 -19.56 -27.50 -8.08
C LEU A 7 -21.08 -27.38 -8.00
N ALA A 8 -21.72 -26.80 -9.02
CA ALA A 8 -23.18 -26.76 -9.12
C ALA A 8 -23.75 -28.18 -9.26
N ASN A 9 -23.14 -29.05 -10.07
CA ASN A 9 -23.54 -30.44 -10.20
C ASN A 9 -23.26 -31.28 -8.94
N MET A 10 -22.19 -31.00 -8.21
CA MET A 10 -21.84 -31.70 -6.96
C MET A 10 -22.76 -31.30 -5.79
N VAL A 11 -23.33 -30.09 -5.79
CA VAL A 11 -24.38 -29.68 -4.85
C VAL A 11 -25.75 -30.28 -5.23
N LEU A 12 -25.97 -30.57 -6.52
CA LEU A 12 -27.28 -31.03 -7.03
C LEU A 12 -27.44 -32.55 -7.16
N THR A 13 -26.40 -33.37 -6.91
CA THR A 13 -26.50 -34.83 -7.03
C THR A 13 -26.31 -35.58 -5.72
N GLN A 14 -27.37 -35.62 -4.92
CA GLN A 14 -27.77 -36.86 -4.24
C GLN A 14 -29.30 -36.99 -4.24
N PRO A 15 -29.91 -37.82 -5.11
CA PRO A 15 -31.25 -38.29 -4.88
C PRO A 15 -31.17 -39.34 -3.78
N THR A 16 -31.44 -38.96 -2.52
CA THR A 16 -31.72 -39.94 -1.47
C THR A 16 -33.03 -40.64 -1.80
N ALA A 17 -32.92 -41.74 -2.53
CA ALA A 17 -33.96 -42.73 -2.69
C ALA A 17 -34.42 -43.17 -1.30
N GLY A 18 -35.67 -42.85 -0.95
CA GLY A 18 -36.39 -43.50 0.15
C GLY A 18 -36.88 -42.66 1.33
N MET A 19 -36.79 -41.33 1.34
CA MET A 19 -37.44 -40.52 2.40
C MET A 19 -38.40 -39.49 1.79
N GLN A 20 -39.70 -39.66 2.05
CA GLN A 20 -40.71 -38.63 1.83
C GLN A 20 -40.47 -37.50 2.83
N LEU A 21 -39.53 -36.61 2.53
CA LEU A 21 -39.40 -35.32 3.21
C LEU A 21 -40.62 -34.48 2.88
N SER A 22 -41.25 -33.85 3.87
CA SER A 22 -42.36 -32.94 3.62
C SER A 22 -41.89 -31.77 2.72
N PRO A 23 -42.78 -31.17 1.91
CA PRO A 23 -42.42 -30.08 0.99
C PRO A 23 -41.67 -28.92 1.66
N ASP A 24 -41.96 -28.67 2.94
CA ASP A 24 -41.34 -27.61 3.74
C ASP A 24 -39.91 -27.96 4.21
N GLN A 25 -39.64 -29.24 4.49
CA GLN A 25 -38.29 -29.70 4.83
C GLN A 25 -37.35 -29.66 3.61
N GLN A 26 -37.86 -30.00 2.43
CA GLN A 26 -37.08 -29.90 1.17
C GLN A 26 -36.77 -28.44 0.84
N ARG A 27 -37.71 -27.52 1.09
CA ARG A 27 -37.51 -26.07 0.91
C ARG A 27 -36.50 -25.49 1.89
N ALA A 28 -36.53 -25.90 3.16
CA ALA A 28 -35.56 -25.43 4.16
C ALA A 28 -34.14 -25.92 3.86
N ILE A 29 -33.98 -27.18 3.42
CA ILE A 29 -32.69 -27.73 3.00
C ILE A 29 -32.18 -26.99 1.77
N ALA A 30 -33.02 -26.81 0.74
CA ALA A 30 -32.65 -26.09 -0.46
C ALA A 30 -32.27 -24.62 -0.17
N LEU A 31 -33.02 -23.92 0.68
CA LEU A 31 -32.71 -22.55 1.10
C LEU A 31 -31.40 -22.46 1.91
N SER A 32 -31.15 -23.41 2.82
CA SER A 32 -29.90 -23.45 3.59
C SER A 32 -28.68 -23.77 2.72
N GLN A 33 -28.82 -24.67 1.74
CA GLN A 33 -27.78 -25.00 0.77
C GLN A 33 -27.51 -23.83 -0.19
N LEU A 34 -28.57 -23.15 -0.65
CA LEU A 34 -28.44 -21.96 -1.50
C LEU A 34 -27.82 -20.79 -0.74
N ALA A 35 -28.17 -20.60 0.54
CA ALA A 35 -27.57 -19.58 1.40
C ALA A 35 -26.08 -19.86 1.64
N THR A 36 -25.71 -21.13 1.91
CA THR A 36 -24.32 -21.55 2.10
C THR A 36 -23.52 -21.42 0.80
N ALA A 37 -24.08 -21.85 -0.34
CA ALA A 37 -23.44 -21.72 -1.65
C ALA A 37 -23.26 -20.24 -2.05
N THR A 38 -24.23 -19.38 -1.74
CA THR A 38 -24.15 -17.94 -1.98
C THR A 38 -23.10 -17.28 -1.08
N ASP A 39 -23.01 -17.67 0.19
CA ASP A 39 -22.04 -17.16 1.16
C ASP A 39 -20.60 -17.59 0.81
N VAL A 40 -20.42 -18.84 0.37
CA VAL A 40 -19.13 -19.37 -0.14
C VAL A 40 -18.72 -18.66 -1.44
N THR A 41 -19.65 -18.50 -2.39
CA THR A 41 -19.38 -17.81 -3.67
C THR A 41 -19.04 -16.33 -3.45
N GLY A 42 -19.78 -15.64 -2.56
CA GLY A 42 -19.52 -14.25 -2.19
C GLY A 42 -18.14 -14.08 -1.54
N LYS A 43 -17.75 -14.99 -0.65
CA LYS A 43 -16.41 -14.99 -0.01
C LYS A 43 -15.28 -15.27 -1.00
N LEU A 44 -15.48 -16.16 -1.97
CA LEU A 44 -14.48 -16.44 -3.01
C LEU A 44 -14.29 -15.25 -3.98
N ILE A 45 -15.37 -14.62 -4.41
CA ILE A 45 -15.33 -13.41 -5.25
C ILE A 45 -14.73 -12.23 -4.47
N GLY A 46 -15.06 -12.11 -3.18
CA GLY A 46 -14.44 -11.15 -2.26
C GLY A 46 -12.93 -11.35 -2.18
N ALA A 47 -12.46 -12.59 -1.94
CA ALA A 47 -11.04 -12.90 -1.81
C ALA A 47 -10.25 -12.52 -3.07
N TYR A 48 -10.77 -12.87 -4.25
CA TYR A 48 -10.14 -12.56 -5.53
C TYR A 48 -10.11 -11.05 -5.84
N SER A 49 -11.19 -10.32 -5.51
CA SER A 49 -11.24 -8.87 -5.70
C SER A 49 -10.32 -8.12 -4.73
N HIS A 50 -10.21 -8.55 -3.46
CA HIS A 50 -9.28 -7.97 -2.48
C HIS A 50 -7.81 -8.19 -2.83
N TYR A 51 -7.48 -9.35 -3.41
CA TYR A 51 -6.12 -9.63 -3.88
C TYR A 51 -5.73 -8.71 -5.04
N GLN A 52 -6.60 -8.57 -6.06
CA GLN A 52 -6.33 -7.67 -7.18
C GLN A 52 -6.29 -6.21 -6.76
N TYR A 53 -7.19 -5.79 -5.88
CA TYR A 53 -7.20 -4.43 -5.35
C TYR A 53 -5.90 -4.09 -4.60
N GLY A 54 -5.41 -5.00 -3.75
CA GLY A 54 -4.17 -4.79 -3.00
C GLY A 54 -2.95 -4.64 -3.91
N GLN A 55 -2.88 -5.44 -4.97
CA GLN A 55 -1.81 -5.34 -5.97
C GLN A 55 -1.83 -3.98 -6.70
N GLN A 56 -3.02 -3.51 -7.09
CA GLN A 56 -3.17 -2.22 -7.77
C GLN A 56 -2.86 -1.04 -6.84
N ALA A 57 -3.37 -1.07 -5.61
CA ALA A 57 -3.12 -0.04 -4.61
C ALA A 57 -1.63 0.06 -4.28
N ALA A 58 -0.96 -1.07 -4.06
CA ALA A 58 0.46 -1.08 -3.79
C ALA A 58 1.31 -0.62 -4.99
N ALA A 59 0.91 -0.93 -6.22
CA ALA A 59 1.57 -0.40 -7.41
C ALA A 59 1.39 1.13 -7.55
N ALA A 60 0.24 1.67 -7.13
CA ALA A 60 -0.01 3.10 -7.11
C ALA A 60 0.86 3.81 -6.06
N ASP A 61 1.01 3.25 -4.86
CA ASP A 61 1.90 3.79 -3.82
C ASP A 61 3.38 3.70 -4.23
N GLU A 62 3.79 2.62 -4.91
CA GLU A 62 5.14 2.47 -5.47
C GLU A 62 5.43 3.54 -6.55
N PHE A 63 4.46 3.84 -7.40
CA PHE A 63 4.56 4.93 -8.36
C PHE A 63 4.67 6.31 -7.68
N GLN A 64 3.88 6.55 -6.63
CA GLN A 64 3.98 7.79 -5.85
C GLN A 64 5.34 7.91 -5.16
N ALA A 65 5.86 6.82 -4.60
CA ALA A 65 7.20 6.78 -4.01
C ALA A 65 8.28 7.11 -5.04
N ALA A 66 8.21 6.53 -6.24
CA ALA A 66 9.14 6.83 -7.32
C ALA A 66 9.09 8.31 -7.74
N GLN A 67 7.88 8.90 -7.83
CA GLN A 67 7.70 10.31 -8.14
C GLN A 67 8.30 11.21 -7.04
N LEU A 68 8.11 10.87 -5.76
CA LEU A 68 8.71 11.58 -4.63
C LEU A 68 10.24 11.55 -4.68
N ARG A 69 10.84 10.40 -5.01
CA ARG A 69 12.30 10.29 -5.18
C ARG A 69 12.82 11.09 -6.37
N GLN A 70 12.08 11.12 -7.47
CA GLN A 70 12.41 11.97 -8.60
C GLN A 70 12.39 13.45 -8.21
N ASN A 71 11.35 13.88 -7.49
CA ASN A 71 11.24 15.25 -6.96
C ASN A 71 12.37 15.57 -5.96
N ALA A 72 12.77 14.60 -5.14
CA ALA A 72 13.91 14.74 -4.22
C ALA A 72 15.22 15.02 -4.98
N GLY A 73 15.48 14.26 -6.05
CA GLY A 73 16.63 14.47 -6.91
C GLY A 73 16.60 15.84 -7.61
N GLN A 74 15.43 16.29 -8.06
CA GLN A 74 15.26 17.64 -8.61
C GLN A 74 15.52 18.73 -7.58
N ALA A 75 15.10 18.55 -6.32
CA ALA A 75 15.36 19.49 -5.24
C ALA A 75 16.87 19.62 -4.93
N GLN A 76 17.60 18.51 -4.92
CA GLN A 76 19.06 18.53 -4.78
C GLN A 76 19.74 19.19 -5.98
N ALA A 77 19.31 18.89 -7.20
CA ALA A 77 19.86 19.51 -8.41
C ALA A 77 19.63 21.03 -8.44
N ALA A 78 18.43 21.49 -8.07
CA ALA A 78 18.12 22.91 -7.94
C ALA A 78 19.01 23.57 -6.88
N ALA A 79 19.20 22.95 -5.72
CA ALA A 79 20.08 23.47 -4.68
C ALA A 79 21.56 23.53 -5.09
N GLN A 80 22.04 22.55 -5.86
CA GLN A 80 23.38 22.59 -6.44
C GLN A 80 23.54 23.74 -7.43
N HIS A 81 22.52 23.99 -8.25
CA HIS A 81 22.50 25.13 -9.16
C HIS A 81 22.51 26.47 -8.39
N ASP A 82 21.67 26.62 -7.37
CA ASP A 82 21.64 27.83 -6.54
C ASP A 82 22.97 28.05 -5.81
N ALA A 83 23.58 26.99 -5.29
CA ALA A 83 24.90 27.03 -4.68
C ALA A 83 25.99 27.48 -5.66
N TYR A 84 25.89 27.08 -6.92
CA TYR A 84 26.81 27.51 -7.97
C TYR A 84 26.64 28.99 -8.34
N GLU A 85 25.41 29.49 -8.38
CA GLU A 85 25.14 30.91 -8.62
C GLU A 85 25.62 31.79 -7.46
N VAL A 86 25.46 31.34 -6.22
CA VAL A 86 26.05 32.01 -5.04
C VAL A 86 27.58 32.06 -5.12
N ASP A 87 28.20 30.97 -5.57
CA ASP A 87 29.65 30.88 -5.73
C ASP A 87 30.15 31.90 -6.77
N LYS A 88 29.52 31.94 -7.95
CA LYS A 88 29.79 32.96 -8.99
C LYS A 88 29.62 34.37 -8.46
N GLN A 89 28.51 34.65 -7.78
CA GLN A 89 28.24 35.99 -7.25
C GLN A 89 29.30 36.42 -6.23
N SER A 90 29.76 35.49 -5.39
CA SER A 90 30.84 35.72 -4.43
C SER A 90 32.16 36.04 -5.14
N GLN A 91 32.48 35.32 -6.22
CA GLN A 91 33.67 35.60 -7.04
C GLN A 91 33.60 36.97 -7.73
N TYR A 92 32.42 37.38 -8.23
CA TYR A 92 32.23 38.70 -8.82
C TYR A 92 32.40 39.82 -7.79
N VAL A 93 31.81 39.66 -6.59
CA VAL A 93 31.98 40.62 -5.50
C VAL A 93 33.43 40.72 -5.05
N ALA A 94 34.14 39.59 -4.94
CA ALA A 94 35.57 39.58 -4.64
C ALA A 94 36.39 40.30 -5.72
N SER A 95 36.10 40.04 -7.00
CA SER A 95 36.78 40.68 -8.13
C SER A 95 36.52 42.18 -8.17
N ALA A 96 35.28 42.62 -7.91
CA ALA A 96 34.91 44.02 -7.84
C ALA A 96 35.58 44.73 -6.65
N ALA A 97 35.65 44.09 -5.48
CA ALA A 97 36.36 44.61 -4.32
C ALA A 97 37.86 44.78 -4.59
N LEU A 98 38.49 43.82 -5.27
CA LEU A 98 39.89 43.90 -5.67
C LEU A 98 40.14 45.07 -6.65
N ALA A 99 39.27 45.24 -7.65
CA ALA A 99 39.37 46.31 -8.63
C ALA A 99 39.16 47.70 -7.98
N ALA A 100 38.19 47.82 -7.07
CA ALA A 100 37.96 49.05 -6.31
C ALA A 100 39.15 49.41 -5.42
N ALA A 101 39.76 48.42 -4.76
CA ALA A 101 40.98 48.61 -3.98
C ALA A 101 42.11 49.14 -4.87
N ALA A 102 42.40 48.45 -5.98
CA ALA A 102 43.42 48.87 -6.94
C ALA A 102 43.20 50.29 -7.50
N GLY A 103 41.95 50.69 -7.76
CA GLY A 103 41.61 52.02 -8.25
C GLY A 103 41.66 53.13 -7.19
N SER A 104 41.50 52.79 -5.91
CA SER A 104 41.51 53.76 -4.79
C SER A 104 42.91 54.21 -4.36
N GLY A 105 43.97 53.62 -4.92
CA GLY A 105 45.36 53.90 -4.55
C GLY A 105 45.79 53.27 -3.21
N GLY A 106 44.87 52.71 -2.43
CA GLY A 106 45.17 51.78 -1.35
C GLY A 106 45.56 50.43 -1.96
N GLY A 107 46.79 49.98 -1.77
CA GLY A 107 47.25 48.71 -2.34
C GLY A 107 46.32 47.55 -1.96
N ALA A 108 46.24 46.52 -2.81
CA ALA A 108 45.43 45.31 -2.56
C ALA A 108 45.76 44.59 -1.22
N SER A 109 46.84 44.99 -0.56
CA SER A 109 47.31 44.52 0.74
C SER A 109 46.84 45.39 1.92
N ASP A 110 46.01 46.41 1.69
CA ASP A 110 45.42 47.21 2.78
C ASP A 110 44.61 46.28 3.70
N PRO A 111 44.89 46.26 5.02
CA PRO A 111 44.19 45.40 5.98
C PRO A 111 42.66 45.52 5.91
N THR A 112 42.14 46.70 5.55
CA THR A 112 40.71 46.97 5.40
C THR A 112 40.13 46.20 4.21
N VAL A 113 40.81 46.23 3.06
CA VAL A 113 40.41 45.53 1.84
C VAL A 113 40.45 44.02 2.06
N VAL A 114 41.54 43.51 2.64
CA VAL A 114 41.69 42.08 2.95
C VAL A 114 40.59 41.60 3.89
N ASN A 115 40.26 42.39 4.93
CA ASN A 115 39.17 42.05 5.85
C ASN A 115 37.79 42.03 5.17
N ILE A 116 37.51 42.95 4.26
CA ILE A 116 36.25 42.97 3.50
C ILE A 116 36.17 41.77 2.57
N MET A 117 37.24 41.44 1.84
CA MET A 117 37.29 40.26 0.96
C MET A 117 37.12 38.96 1.76
N ALA A 118 37.79 38.83 2.91
CA ALA A 118 37.65 37.67 3.78
C ALA A 118 36.22 37.51 4.33
N ARG A 119 35.58 38.62 4.74
CA ARG A 119 34.17 38.60 5.16
C ARG A 119 33.24 38.18 4.03
N ASN A 120 33.41 38.73 2.83
CA ASN A 120 32.61 38.38 1.66
C ASN A 120 32.76 36.90 1.27
N ALA A 121 33.98 36.36 1.35
CA ALA A 121 34.23 34.94 1.12
C ALA A 121 33.54 34.06 2.18
N GLY A 122 33.59 34.45 3.45
CA GLY A 122 32.88 33.74 4.53
C GLY A 122 31.37 33.75 4.36
N GLU A 123 30.80 34.91 4.03
CA GLU A 123 29.37 35.08 3.74
C GLU A 123 28.94 34.23 2.54
N GLY A 124 29.73 34.22 1.46
CA GLY A 124 29.49 33.40 0.27
C GLY A 124 29.50 31.91 0.56
N ALA A 125 30.51 31.44 1.31
CA ALA A 125 30.60 30.04 1.75
C ALA A 125 29.40 29.63 2.62
N TYR A 126 28.97 30.51 3.53
CA TYR A 126 27.79 30.29 4.35
C TYR A 126 26.51 30.17 3.51
N ARG A 127 26.28 31.11 2.58
CA ARG A 127 25.09 31.09 1.71
C ARG A 127 25.06 29.87 0.80
N LYS A 128 26.22 29.46 0.28
CA LYS A 128 26.37 28.24 -0.52
C LYS A 128 26.00 27.00 0.30
N ALA A 129 26.55 26.88 1.50
CA ALA A 129 26.23 25.77 2.41
C ALA A 129 24.75 25.75 2.78
N LEU A 130 24.15 26.91 3.02
CA LEU A 130 22.73 27.05 3.33
C LEU A 130 21.84 26.60 2.15
N ALA A 131 22.18 26.98 0.91
CA ALA A 131 21.45 26.58 -0.28
C ALA A 131 21.46 25.05 -0.46
N LEU A 132 22.63 24.42 -0.34
CA LEU A 132 22.77 22.97 -0.39
C LEU A 132 21.96 22.28 0.72
N TYR A 133 22.09 22.76 1.94
CA TYR A 133 21.37 22.21 3.10
C TYR A 133 19.85 22.27 2.92
N GLN A 134 19.31 23.37 2.40
CA GLN A 134 17.88 23.50 2.12
C GLN A 134 17.39 22.50 1.06
N GLY A 135 18.22 22.22 0.05
CA GLY A 135 17.94 21.18 -0.95
C GLY A 135 17.93 19.78 -0.33
N ASP A 136 18.95 19.47 0.45
CA ASP A 136 19.10 18.16 1.11
C ASP A 136 17.98 17.89 2.12
N ASP A 137 17.56 18.90 2.90
CA ASP A 137 16.45 18.75 3.84
C ASP A 137 15.13 18.47 3.12
N ARG A 138 14.83 19.20 2.03
CA ARG A 138 13.66 18.92 1.17
C ARG A 138 13.72 17.52 0.56
N ALA A 139 14.88 17.12 0.04
CA ALA A 139 15.07 15.81 -0.54
C ALA A 139 14.90 14.70 0.51
N ARG A 140 15.42 14.90 1.74
CA ARG A 140 15.25 13.98 2.86
C ARG A 140 13.78 13.82 3.24
N LEU A 141 13.02 14.91 3.32
CA LEU A 141 11.58 14.86 3.59
C LEU A 141 10.83 14.07 2.51
N MET A 142 11.14 14.31 1.24
CA MET A 142 10.52 13.58 0.12
C MET A 142 10.89 12.09 0.13
N ASN A 143 12.15 11.76 0.45
CA ASN A 143 12.58 10.36 0.58
C ASN A 143 11.90 9.67 1.75
N MET A 144 11.75 10.34 2.91
CA MET A 144 10.97 9.79 4.02
C MET A 144 9.51 9.54 3.66
N GLN A 145 8.89 10.42 2.87
CA GLN A 145 7.53 10.21 2.37
C GLN A 145 7.46 9.05 1.37
N ALA A 146 8.48 8.89 0.51
CA ALA A 146 8.57 7.78 -0.42
C ALA A 146 8.70 6.44 0.33
N ASP A 147 9.56 6.36 1.34
CA ASP A 147 9.75 5.15 2.14
C ASP A 147 8.48 4.80 2.94
N ALA A 148 7.76 5.82 3.45
CA ALA A 148 6.46 5.62 4.08
C ALA A 148 5.42 5.04 3.09
N LYS A 149 5.42 5.52 1.84
CA LYS A 149 4.54 5.03 0.77
C LYS A 149 4.85 3.59 0.38
N GLU A 150 6.13 3.23 0.27
CA GLU A 150 6.53 1.85 0.02
C GLU A 150 6.13 0.92 1.16
N PHE A 151 6.29 1.37 2.41
CA PHE A 151 5.86 0.61 3.57
C PHE A 151 4.33 0.42 3.59
N GLU A 152 3.56 1.46 3.24
CA GLU A 152 2.11 1.38 3.08
C GLU A 152 1.73 0.35 2.01
N GLY A 153 2.35 0.40 0.82
CA GLY A 153 2.11 -0.55 -0.25
C GLY A 153 2.47 -2.00 0.11
N GLN A 154 3.56 -2.22 0.85
CA GLN A 154 3.94 -3.54 1.36
C GLN A 154 2.92 -4.09 2.36
N ASN A 155 2.44 -3.23 3.28
CA ASN A 155 1.41 -3.61 4.23
C ASN A 155 0.08 -3.93 3.55
N ILE A 156 -0.29 -3.19 2.50
CA ILE A 156 -1.49 -3.46 1.71
C ILE A 156 -1.37 -4.83 1.03
N LYS A 157 -0.22 -5.16 0.41
CA LYS A 157 0.02 -6.50 -0.17
C LYS A 157 -0.11 -7.61 0.88
N ALA A 158 0.48 -7.41 2.07
CA ALA A 158 0.41 -8.39 3.16
C ALA A 158 -1.03 -8.58 3.66
N ASN A 159 -1.74 -7.49 3.94
CA ASN A 159 -3.12 -7.52 4.43
C ASN A 159 -4.08 -8.12 3.39
N SER A 160 -3.95 -7.75 2.11
CA SER A 160 -4.74 -8.35 1.03
C SER A 160 -4.55 -9.85 0.92
N ASN A 161 -3.35 -10.38 1.15
CA ASN A 161 -3.09 -11.82 1.16
C ASN A 161 -3.74 -12.51 2.37
N GLU A 162 -3.70 -11.90 3.55
CA GLU A 162 -4.35 -12.42 4.76
C GLU A 162 -5.88 -12.40 4.63
N VAL A 163 -6.45 -11.31 4.11
CA VAL A 163 -7.90 -11.19 3.87
C VAL A 163 -8.34 -12.20 2.81
N ALA A 164 -7.60 -12.36 1.72
CA ALA A 164 -7.91 -13.35 0.70
C ALA A 164 -7.83 -14.79 1.26
N THR A 165 -6.79 -15.10 2.04
CA THR A 165 -6.61 -16.43 2.66
C THR A 165 -7.66 -16.71 3.72
N SER A 166 -8.00 -15.73 4.57
CA SER A 166 -9.04 -15.87 5.59
C SER A 166 -10.43 -16.00 4.98
N GLN A 167 -10.72 -15.29 3.87
CA GLN A 167 -11.97 -15.46 3.13
C GLN A 167 -12.04 -16.83 2.45
N LEU A 168 -10.94 -17.35 1.90
CA LEU A 168 -10.83 -18.72 1.40
C LEU A 168 -11.04 -19.79 2.48
N LEU A 169 -10.42 -19.61 3.65
CA LEU A 169 -10.59 -20.51 4.78
C LEU A 169 -12.00 -20.42 5.38
N ALA A 170 -12.59 -19.22 5.44
CA ALA A 170 -13.98 -19.01 5.85
C ALA A 170 -14.96 -19.63 4.84
N ALA A 171 -14.64 -19.60 3.54
CA ALA A 171 -15.39 -20.31 2.51
C ALA A 171 -15.29 -21.84 2.69
N GLY A 172 -14.09 -22.36 2.98
CA GLY A 172 -13.88 -23.78 3.28
C GLY A 172 -14.61 -24.25 4.54
N THR A 173 -14.55 -23.47 5.62
CA THR A 173 -15.25 -23.78 6.89
C THR A 173 -16.75 -23.58 6.78
N ALA A 174 -17.26 -22.62 6.01
CA ALA A 174 -18.69 -22.49 5.71
C ALA A 174 -19.21 -23.68 4.91
N GLY A 175 -18.43 -24.18 3.92
CA GLY A 175 -18.76 -25.41 3.20
C GLY A 175 -18.82 -26.63 4.12
N ILE A 176 -17.86 -26.76 5.03
CA ILE A 176 -17.83 -27.86 6.02
C ILE A 176 -18.95 -27.73 7.05
N MET A 177 -19.22 -26.53 7.58
CA MET A 177 -20.30 -26.32 8.55
C MET A 177 -21.69 -26.47 7.92
N GLY A 178 -21.89 -26.07 6.67
CA GLY A 178 -23.12 -26.34 5.92
C GLY A 178 -23.36 -27.83 5.70
N MET A 179 -22.29 -28.60 5.43
CA MET A 179 -22.36 -30.06 5.37
C MET A 179 -22.53 -30.72 6.75
N ALA A 180 -21.95 -30.14 7.81
CA ALA A 180 -22.07 -30.65 9.16
C ALA A 180 -23.45 -30.38 9.78
N GLN A 181 -24.12 -29.27 9.46
CA GLN A 181 -25.49 -29.00 9.90
C GLN A 181 -26.51 -29.92 9.19
N THR A 182 -26.30 -30.20 7.91
CA THR A 182 -27.12 -31.19 7.18
C THR A 182 -26.87 -32.62 7.68
N GLY A 183 -25.63 -32.99 8.01
CA GLY A 183 -25.30 -34.27 8.66
C GLY A 183 -25.78 -34.39 10.12
N GLY A 184 -25.73 -33.29 10.88
CA GLY A 184 -26.20 -33.20 12.26
C GLY A 184 -27.72 -33.32 12.38
N LEU A 185 -28.46 -32.73 11.44
CA LEU A 185 -29.91 -32.94 11.31
C LEU A 185 -30.25 -34.37 10.90
N TYR A 186 -29.47 -34.99 10.01
CA TYR A 186 -29.60 -36.42 9.68
C TYR A 186 -29.35 -37.34 10.88
N SER A 187 -28.41 -36.99 11.76
CA SER A 187 -28.16 -37.77 12.99
C SER A 187 -29.23 -37.57 14.07
N ARG A 188 -29.89 -36.40 14.13
CA ARG A 188 -30.98 -36.10 15.08
C ARG A 188 -32.38 -36.54 14.60
N PHE A 189 -32.61 -36.59 13.29
CA PHE A 189 -33.91 -36.97 12.70
C PHE A 189 -33.88 -38.31 11.95
N GLY A 190 -32.70 -38.89 11.70
CA GLY A 190 -32.52 -40.17 11.01
C GLY A 190 -32.11 -41.35 11.90
N ARG A 191 -31.75 -41.13 13.17
CA ARG A 191 -31.43 -42.21 14.12
C ARG A 191 -32.34 -42.15 15.35
N GLY A 192 -33.51 -42.75 15.22
CA GLY A 192 -34.46 -42.98 16.31
C GLY A 192 -35.67 -42.05 16.25
N GLY A 193 -36.76 -42.57 15.67
CA GLY A 193 -38.08 -41.96 15.85
C GLY A 193 -38.43 -41.83 17.35
N PRO A 194 -39.26 -40.85 17.73
CA PRO A 194 -39.72 -40.73 19.10
C PRO A 194 -40.41 -42.03 19.53
N GLY A 195 -39.84 -42.65 20.56
CA GLY A 195 -40.37 -43.87 21.14
C GLY A 195 -41.82 -43.69 21.58
N ALA A 196 -42.58 -44.75 21.32
CA ALA A 196 -43.60 -45.31 22.19
C ALA A 196 -43.95 -44.46 23.42
N THR A 197 -45.03 -43.70 23.33
CA THR A 197 -45.88 -43.46 24.48
C THR A 197 -47.34 -43.55 24.04
N THR A 198 -48.14 -44.23 24.87
CA THR A 198 -49.60 -44.39 24.89
C THR A 198 -50.27 -45.40 23.96
N GLY A 199 -50.81 -46.47 24.57
CA GLY A 199 -51.81 -47.38 23.99
C GLY A 199 -51.57 -48.84 24.31
#